data_AF-A0A6G2B642-F1
#
_entry.id   AF-A0A6G2B642-F1
#
_cell.length_a   1.000
_cell.length_b   1.000
_cell.length_c   1.000
_cell.angle_alpha   90.00
_cell.angle_beta   90.00
_cell.angle_gamma   90.00
#
_symmetry.space_group_name_H-M   'P 1'
#
loop_
_entity.id
_entity.type
_entity.pdbx_description
1 polymer ?
#
loop_
_entity_poly.entity_id
_entity_poly.type
_entity_poly.pdbx_seq_one_letter_code
_entity_poly.pdbx_strand_id
1 'polypeptide(L)'
;MDWSDRNAPAPNITVKNPVNGHAHLLYALNIAVRTAPDASVKALKYAAAVERSLCEKLCADVNYSGLICKNPFHLEWLVMEWREEAYTLDELADYLDLSASERRSIDKHYGMGRNCHLFEMTRKWAYRAIRQGWPAFSQWLEAVIQRVEMYNASLPVPLSLAECRAIGKSIAKYTHRNFTPETFAQYVADTHT
;
A
#
# COMPACT_ATOMS: atom_id res chain seq x y z
N MET A 1 -24.97 -2.96 -6.72
CA MET A 1 -24.73 -4.34 -6.28
C MET A 1 -24.22 -4.24 -4.86
N ASP A 2 -25.07 -4.62 -3.92
CA ASP A 2 -24.96 -4.32 -2.49
C ASP A 2 -24.10 -5.38 -1.77
N TRP A 3 -23.68 -5.13 -0.53
CA TRP A 3 -22.97 -6.13 0.29
C TRP A 3 -23.85 -7.36 0.55
N SER A 4 -25.16 -7.15 0.64
CA SER A 4 -26.20 -8.16 0.87
C SER A 4 -26.26 -9.20 -0.26
N ASP A 5 -26.23 -8.74 -1.52
CA ASP A 5 -26.20 -9.60 -2.73
C ASP A 5 -25.02 -10.59 -2.74
N ARG A 6 -23.95 -10.28 -1.99
CA ARG A 6 -22.71 -11.05 -1.93
C ARG A 6 -22.56 -11.88 -0.67
N ASN A 7 -23.60 -11.90 0.17
CA ASN A 7 -23.55 -12.54 1.49
C ASN A 7 -22.33 -12.07 2.30
N ALA A 8 -21.95 -10.80 2.15
CA ALA A 8 -20.90 -10.15 2.93
C ALA A 8 -21.50 -9.60 4.24
N PRO A 9 -20.71 -9.40 5.30
CA PRO A 9 -21.22 -8.80 6.52
C PRO A 9 -21.73 -7.39 6.24
N ALA A 10 -22.80 -7.00 6.94
CA ALA A 10 -23.31 -5.63 6.87
C ALA A 10 -22.23 -4.64 7.32
N PRO A 11 -21.90 -3.60 6.54
CA PRO A 11 -21.02 -2.54 7.01
C PRO A 11 -21.68 -1.81 8.18
N ASN A 12 -20.91 -1.16 9.06
CA ASN A 12 -21.51 -0.27 10.04
C ASN A 12 -22.18 0.92 9.34
N ILE A 13 -21.44 1.54 8.40
CA ILE A 13 -21.90 2.71 7.65
C ILE A 13 -21.56 2.56 6.16
N THR A 14 -22.49 2.94 5.29
CA THR A 14 -22.20 3.19 3.87
C THR A 14 -22.25 4.67 3.58
N VAL A 15 -21.24 5.19 2.88
CA VAL A 15 -21.19 6.58 2.40
C VAL A 15 -21.12 6.57 0.87
N LYS A 16 -22.21 6.95 0.21
CA LYS A 16 -22.35 6.85 -1.25
C LYS A 16 -22.46 8.21 -1.90
N ASN A 17 -21.75 8.38 -3.02
CA ASN A 17 -21.96 9.51 -3.92
C ASN A 17 -23.23 9.27 -4.75
N PRO A 18 -24.29 10.10 -4.64
CA PRO A 18 -25.51 9.92 -5.41
C PRO A 18 -25.31 10.12 -6.92
N VAL A 19 -24.30 10.89 -7.33
CA VAL A 19 -24.06 11.26 -8.74
C VAL A 19 -23.46 10.11 -9.54
N ASN A 20 -22.41 9.48 -9.04
CA ASN A 20 -21.70 8.40 -9.76
C ASN A 20 -21.87 7.00 -9.13
N GLY A 21 -22.58 6.91 -8.00
CA GLY A 21 -22.85 5.66 -7.31
C GLY A 21 -21.67 5.05 -6.54
N HIS A 22 -20.48 5.65 -6.58
CA HIS A 22 -19.32 5.15 -5.84
C HIS A 22 -19.54 5.28 -4.34
N ALA A 23 -19.25 4.22 -3.59
CA ALA A 23 -19.49 4.17 -2.15
C ALA A 23 -18.29 3.65 -1.37
N HIS A 24 -18.15 4.11 -0.13
CA HIS A 24 -17.27 3.50 0.86
C HIS A 24 -18.13 2.74 1.87
N LEU A 25 -17.73 1.51 2.17
CA LEU A 25 -18.30 0.66 3.20
C LEU A 25 -17.34 0.69 4.39
N LEU A 26 -17.84 1.12 5.55
CA LEU A 26 -17.05 1.30 6.77
C LEU A 26 -17.39 0.17 7.74
N TYR A 27 -16.38 -0.59 8.13
CA TYR A 27 -16.47 -1.66 9.12
C TYR A 27 -15.69 -1.23 10.37
N ALA A 28 -16.40 -1.02 11.47
CA ALA A 28 -15.81 -0.62 12.75
C ALA A 28 -15.29 -1.86 13.48
N LEU A 29 -14.07 -1.78 14.01
CA LEU A 29 -13.50 -2.82 14.86
C LEU A 29 -13.62 -2.42 16.33
N ASN A 30 -14.12 -3.34 17.16
CA ASN A 30 -14.19 -3.17 18.61
C ASN A 30 -12.79 -3.03 19.23
N ILE A 31 -11.81 -3.78 18.70
CA ILE A 31 -10.40 -3.68 19.08
C ILE A 31 -9.60 -3.20 17.87
N ALA A 32 -9.02 -2.01 17.99
CA ALA A 32 -8.19 -1.45 16.94
C ALA A 32 -6.89 -2.25 16.74
N VAL A 33 -6.49 -2.40 15.47
CA VAL A 33 -5.23 -3.05 15.10
C VAL A 33 -4.16 -1.98 14.98
N ARG A 34 -3.15 -2.03 15.84
CA ARG A 34 -2.02 -1.09 15.80
C ARG A 34 -1.18 -1.33 14.53
N THR A 35 -0.86 -0.25 13.81
CA THR A 35 -0.07 -0.27 12.55
C THR A 35 1.33 0.33 12.66
N ALA A 36 1.74 0.75 13.86
CA ALA A 36 3.07 1.29 14.12
C ALA A 36 4.18 0.21 14.04
N PRO A 37 5.46 0.60 13.90
CA PRO A 37 6.58 -0.36 13.73
C PRO A 37 6.75 -1.38 14.87
N ASP A 38 6.27 -1.06 16.06
CA ASP A 38 6.29 -1.89 17.27
C ASP A 38 5.05 -2.80 17.42
N ALA A 39 4.16 -2.81 16.41
CA ALA A 39 2.93 -3.58 16.46
C ALA A 39 3.15 -5.10 16.34
N SER A 40 2.18 -5.86 16.83
CA SER A 40 2.15 -7.31 16.66
C SER A 40 2.04 -7.68 15.18
N VAL A 41 3.11 -8.24 14.63
CA VAL A 41 3.17 -8.74 13.25
C VAL A 41 2.08 -9.79 12.99
N LYS A 42 1.74 -10.61 14.00
CA LYS A 42 0.67 -11.63 13.87
C LYS A 42 -0.71 -10.96 13.72
N ALA A 43 -1.01 -9.97 14.57
CA ALA A 43 -2.29 -9.26 14.51
C ALA A 43 -2.44 -8.49 13.19
N LEU A 44 -1.37 -7.82 12.75
CA LEU A 44 -1.35 -7.10 11.46
C LEU A 44 -1.60 -8.03 10.28
N LYS A 45 -0.94 -9.19 10.24
CA LYS A 45 -1.15 -10.19 9.18
C LYS A 45 -2.57 -10.73 9.17
N TYR A 46 -3.17 -10.93 10.34
CA TYR A 46 -4.54 -11.42 10.44
C TYR A 46 -5.56 -10.38 9.97
N ALA A 47 -5.44 -9.15 10.46
CA ALA A 47 -6.28 -8.03 10.02
C ALA A 47 -6.17 -7.79 8.50
N ALA A 48 -4.96 -7.90 7.96
CA ALA A 48 -4.69 -7.83 6.53
C ALA A 48 -5.41 -8.91 5.73
N ALA A 49 -5.38 -10.16 6.21
CA ALA A 49 -6.06 -11.27 5.56
C ALA A 49 -7.58 -11.07 5.55
N VAL A 50 -8.15 -10.62 6.67
CA VAL A 50 -9.58 -10.29 6.79
C VAL A 50 -9.97 -9.15 5.85
N GLU A 51 -9.26 -8.02 5.89
CA GLU A 51 -9.52 -6.87 5.02
C GLU A 51 -9.46 -7.26 3.54
N ARG A 52 -8.41 -8.00 3.16
CA ARG A 52 -8.25 -8.47 1.77
C ARG A 52 -9.38 -9.38 1.34
N SER A 53 -9.70 -10.42 2.13
CA SER A 53 -10.77 -11.35 1.78
C SER A 53 -12.13 -10.64 1.72
N LEU A 54 -12.35 -9.64 2.57
CA LEU A 54 -13.56 -8.80 2.53
C LEU A 54 -13.61 -7.95 1.27
N CYS A 55 -12.51 -7.28 0.90
CA CYS A 55 -12.40 -6.52 -0.34
C CYS A 55 -12.60 -7.39 -1.58
N GLU A 56 -12.00 -8.59 -1.61
CA GLU A 56 -12.18 -9.56 -2.70
C GLU A 56 -13.65 -10.01 -2.79
N LYS A 57 -14.26 -10.36 -1.65
CA LYS A 57 -15.67 -10.76 -1.59
C LYS A 57 -16.60 -9.65 -2.08
N LEU A 58 -16.33 -8.39 -1.72
CA LEU A 58 -17.10 -7.21 -2.11
C LEU A 58 -16.81 -6.72 -3.55
N CYS A 59 -15.80 -7.29 -4.22
CA CYS A 59 -15.25 -6.76 -5.47
C CYS A 59 -14.87 -5.27 -5.35
N ALA A 60 -14.25 -4.91 -4.22
CA ALA A 60 -13.82 -3.55 -3.93
C ALA A 60 -12.78 -3.06 -4.96
N ASP A 61 -12.67 -1.73 -5.08
CA ASP A 61 -11.69 -1.11 -5.97
C ASP A 61 -10.25 -1.45 -5.52
N VAL A 62 -9.58 -2.28 -6.33
CA VAL A 62 -8.19 -2.72 -6.11
C VAL A 62 -7.17 -1.56 -6.13
N ASN A 63 -7.56 -0.40 -6.65
CA ASN A 63 -6.72 0.79 -6.70
C ASN A 63 -6.94 1.75 -5.53
N TYR A 64 -7.95 1.51 -4.69
CA TYR A 64 -8.17 2.33 -3.51
C TYR A 64 -7.04 2.15 -2.49
N SER A 65 -6.45 3.26 -2.05
CA SER A 65 -5.26 3.26 -1.19
C SER A 65 -5.56 3.23 0.31
N GLY A 66 -6.83 3.36 0.72
CA GLY A 66 -7.22 3.46 2.14
C GLY A 66 -6.87 4.80 2.80
N LEU A 67 -6.26 5.76 2.10
CA LEU A 67 -5.78 7.02 2.69
C LEU A 67 -6.84 8.12 2.78
N ILE A 68 -7.90 8.03 1.97
CA ILE A 68 -8.93 9.07 1.87
C ILE A 68 -10.30 8.42 1.95
N CYS A 69 -11.10 8.76 2.96
CA CYS A 69 -12.48 8.31 3.07
C CYS A 69 -13.47 9.44 2.76
N LYS A 70 -14.64 9.11 2.18
CA LYS A 70 -15.78 10.04 2.14
C LYS A 70 -16.20 10.33 3.58
N ASN A 71 -16.34 11.62 3.92
CA ASN A 71 -16.76 12.06 5.24
C ASN A 71 -18.27 11.80 5.44
N PRO A 72 -18.70 10.90 6.35
CA PRO A 72 -20.12 10.63 6.59
C PRO A 72 -20.95 11.85 7.02
N PHE A 73 -20.33 12.92 7.50
CA PHE A 73 -21.05 14.15 7.92
C PHE A 73 -21.24 15.17 6.80
N HIS A 74 -20.79 14.87 5.58
CA HIS A 74 -20.93 15.79 4.45
C HIS A 74 -22.32 15.64 3.80
N LEU A 75 -23.02 16.76 3.61
CA LEU A 75 -24.41 16.80 3.13
C LEU A 75 -24.62 16.24 1.71
N GLU A 76 -23.56 16.20 0.89
CA GLU A 76 -23.64 15.68 -0.49
C GLU A 76 -23.68 14.14 -0.58
N TRP A 77 -23.40 13.43 0.52
CA TRP A 77 -23.36 11.97 0.51
C TRP A 77 -24.66 11.37 1.01
N LEU A 78 -25.07 10.28 0.37
CA LEU A 78 -26.09 9.39 0.88
C LEU A 78 -25.44 8.48 1.92
N VAL A 79 -25.84 8.63 3.17
CA VAL A 79 -25.29 7.89 4.31
C VAL A 79 -26.38 6.99 4.88
N MET A 80 -26.04 5.72 5.09
CA MET A 80 -26.90 4.74 5.74
C MET A 80 -26.09 4.02 6.80
N GLU A 81 -26.68 3.87 7.97
CA GLU A 81 -26.18 3.02 9.06
C GLU A 81 -26.91 1.69 9.00
N TRP A 82 -26.17 0.58 9.07
CA TRP A 82 -26.74 -0.76 9.00
C TRP A 82 -26.48 -1.58 10.27
N ARG A 83 -25.49 -1.16 11.07
CA ARG A 83 -25.12 -1.82 12.32
C ARG A 83 -24.42 -0.85 13.27
N GLU A 84 -24.94 -0.78 14.49
CA GLU A 84 -24.38 0.06 15.56
C GLU A 84 -23.14 -0.60 16.18
N GLU A 85 -23.17 -1.91 16.42
CA GLU A 85 -22.10 -2.62 17.11
C GLU A 85 -20.85 -2.80 16.25
N ALA A 86 -19.69 -2.51 16.84
CA ALA A 86 -18.41 -2.78 16.20
C ALA A 86 -18.11 -4.30 16.15
N TYR A 87 -17.46 -4.73 15.08
CA TYR A 87 -17.07 -6.11 14.86
C TYR A 87 -15.83 -6.49 15.67
N THR A 88 -15.72 -7.77 16.04
CA THR A 88 -14.39 -8.35 16.27
C THR A 88 -13.77 -8.77 14.94
N LEU A 89 -12.45 -8.87 14.87
CA LEU A 89 -11.79 -9.39 13.67
C LEU A 89 -12.22 -10.83 13.36
N ASP A 90 -12.42 -11.64 14.39
CA ASP A 90 -12.86 -13.03 14.25
C ASP A 90 -14.27 -13.12 13.70
N GLU A 91 -15.17 -12.25 14.15
CA GLU A 91 -16.52 -12.17 13.60
C GLU A 91 -16.50 -11.82 12.11
N LEU A 92 -15.68 -10.85 11.67
CA LEU A 92 -15.54 -10.58 10.23
C LEU A 92 -14.95 -11.78 9.49
N ALA A 93 -14.01 -12.50 10.10
CA ALA A 93 -13.40 -13.69 9.51
C ALA A 93 -14.41 -14.82 9.27
N ASP A 94 -15.43 -14.97 10.13
CA ASP A 94 -16.47 -16.00 9.97
C ASP A 94 -17.27 -15.86 8.65
N TYR A 95 -17.30 -14.67 8.05
CA TYR A 95 -17.93 -14.44 6.75
C TYR A 95 -17.03 -14.73 5.55
N LEU A 96 -15.76 -15.08 5.77
CA LEU A 96 -14.71 -15.04 4.75
C LEU A 96 -13.98 -16.37 4.62
N ASP A 97 -13.62 -16.74 3.38
CA ASP A 97 -12.66 -17.81 3.16
C ASP A 97 -11.23 -17.25 3.22
N LEU A 98 -10.60 -17.37 4.39
CA LEU A 98 -9.22 -16.93 4.59
C LEU A 98 -8.20 -17.89 3.94
N SER A 99 -8.57 -19.14 3.63
CA SER A 99 -7.68 -20.16 3.04
C SER A 99 -7.32 -19.85 1.57
N ALA A 100 -8.17 -19.09 0.88
CA ALA A 100 -7.91 -18.57 -0.46
C ALA A 100 -6.87 -17.43 -0.45
N SER A 101 -6.80 -16.66 0.65
CA SER A 101 -5.89 -15.53 0.80
C SER A 101 -4.43 -15.96 1.01
N GLU A 102 -4.20 -17.14 1.61
CA GLU A 102 -2.87 -17.72 1.81
C GLU A 102 -2.20 -18.11 0.48
N ARG A 103 -2.99 -18.49 -0.54
CA ARG A 103 -2.50 -18.97 -1.85
C ARG A 103 -1.95 -17.87 -2.74
N ARG A 104 -2.43 -16.63 -2.62
CA ARG A 104 -1.83 -15.48 -3.28
C ARG A 104 -0.89 -14.85 -2.27
N SER A 105 0.37 -15.30 -2.28
CA SER A 105 1.48 -14.87 -1.42
C SER A 105 1.09 -13.61 -0.65
N ILE A 106 0.95 -13.72 0.67
CA ILE A 106 0.91 -12.55 1.56
C ILE A 106 1.94 -11.62 0.99
N ASP A 107 1.47 -10.53 0.38
CA ASP A 107 2.37 -9.57 -0.21
C ASP A 107 3.25 -9.20 0.97
N LYS A 108 4.56 -9.46 0.90
CA LYS A 108 5.49 -9.25 2.03
C LYS A 108 5.52 -7.77 2.47
N HIS A 109 4.64 -6.97 1.88
CA HIS A 109 4.45 -5.54 1.85
C HIS A 109 3.05 -5.14 2.35
N TYR A 110 2.22 -6.05 2.89
CA TYR A 110 1.01 -5.61 3.59
C TYR A 110 1.41 -4.78 4.82
N GLY A 111 1.13 -3.48 4.76
CA GLY A 111 1.61 -2.44 5.67
C GLY A 111 2.52 -1.38 5.01
N MET A 112 3.06 -1.65 3.82
CA MET A 112 3.95 -0.76 3.06
C MET A 112 3.45 -0.78 1.60
N GLY A 113 2.49 0.10 1.26
CA GLY A 113 1.79 0.07 -0.04
C GLY A 113 2.73 -0.01 -1.25
N ARG A 114 2.21 -0.44 -2.42
CA ARG A 114 2.97 -0.69 -3.68
C ARG A 114 4.05 0.36 -3.98
N ASN A 115 3.75 1.64 -3.79
CA ASN A 115 4.70 2.74 -3.94
C ASN A 115 5.92 2.62 -3.00
N CYS A 116 5.65 2.41 -1.71
CA CYS A 116 6.68 2.24 -0.69
C CYS A 116 7.51 0.98 -0.92
N HIS A 117 6.91 -0.11 -1.38
CA HIS A 117 7.63 -1.31 -1.78
C HIS A 117 8.64 -1.03 -2.91
N LEU A 118 8.18 -0.44 -4.02
CA LEU A 118 9.05 -0.11 -5.15
C LEU A 118 10.15 0.89 -4.74
N PHE A 119 9.82 1.86 -3.89
CA PHE A 119 10.79 2.81 -3.35
C PHE A 119 11.88 2.09 -2.53
N GLU A 120 11.49 1.21 -1.61
CA GLU A 120 12.40 0.47 -0.72
C GLU A 120 13.36 -0.44 -1.50
N MET A 121 12.84 -1.16 -2.50
CA MET A 121 13.64 -2.01 -3.38
C MET A 121 14.62 -1.19 -4.22
N THR A 122 14.11 -0.14 -4.87
CA THR A 122 14.90 0.67 -5.79
C THR A 122 15.97 1.47 -5.08
N ARG A 123 15.69 2.06 -3.91
CA ARG A 123 16.69 2.90 -3.20
C ARG A 123 17.91 2.09 -2.76
N LYS A 124 17.71 0.85 -2.29
CA LYS A 124 18.80 -0.04 -1.87
C LYS A 124 19.71 -0.41 -3.03
N TRP A 125 19.12 -0.70 -4.19
CA TRP A 125 19.88 -0.88 -5.42
C TRP A 125 20.64 0.40 -5.80
N ALA A 126 19.95 1.55 -5.79
CA ALA A 126 20.50 2.84 -6.23
C ALA A 126 21.73 3.29 -5.42
N TYR A 127 21.72 3.10 -4.09
CA TYR A 127 22.86 3.42 -3.22
C TYR A 127 24.15 2.71 -3.64
N ARG A 128 24.02 1.49 -4.19
CA ARG A 128 25.17 0.73 -4.68
C ARG A 128 25.49 1.05 -6.12
N ALA A 129 24.46 1.13 -6.97
CA ALA A 129 24.60 1.25 -8.42
C ALA A 129 25.13 2.62 -8.87
N ILE A 130 24.90 3.70 -8.13
CA ILE A 130 25.41 5.03 -8.50
C ILE A 130 26.95 5.08 -8.62
N ARG A 131 27.63 4.19 -7.89
CA ARG A 131 29.09 4.06 -7.91
C ARG A 131 29.63 3.40 -9.18
N GLN A 132 28.76 2.87 -10.06
CA GLN A 132 29.13 2.29 -11.35
C GLN A 132 29.34 3.40 -12.39
N GLY A 133 30.35 4.24 -12.16
CA GLY A 133 30.74 5.29 -13.10
C GLY A 133 30.18 6.69 -12.82
N TRP A 134 29.50 6.90 -11.68
CA TRP A 134 29.02 8.22 -11.23
C TRP A 134 28.36 9.04 -12.35
N PRO A 135 27.29 8.50 -12.97
CA PRO A 135 26.73 9.07 -14.20
C PRO A 135 26.14 10.47 -13.97
N ALA A 136 26.12 11.26 -15.05
CA ALA A 136 25.44 12.55 -15.04
C ALA A 136 23.96 12.40 -14.69
N PHE A 137 23.38 13.41 -14.03
CA PHE A 137 22.03 13.33 -13.47
C PHE A 137 20.95 12.89 -14.47
N SER A 138 20.99 13.34 -15.73
CA SER A 138 20.01 12.94 -16.74
C SER A 138 20.02 11.43 -17.01
N GLN A 139 21.21 10.87 -17.23
CA GLN A 139 21.41 9.43 -17.44
C GLN A 139 21.06 8.65 -16.17
N TRP A 140 21.44 9.16 -15.00
CA TRP A 140 21.10 8.55 -13.73
C TRP A 140 19.58 8.50 -13.50
N LEU A 141 18.88 9.60 -13.78
CA LEU A 141 17.43 9.69 -13.65
C LEU A 141 16.73 8.63 -14.50
N GLU A 142 17.13 8.50 -15.77
CA GLU A 142 16.58 7.48 -16.66
C GLU A 142 16.85 6.06 -16.16
N ALA A 143 18.08 5.78 -15.73
CA ALA A 143 18.45 4.46 -15.20
C ALA A 143 17.64 4.08 -13.95
N VAL A 144 17.41 5.04 -13.03
CA VAL A 144 16.61 4.79 -11.83
C VAL A 144 15.13 4.59 -12.20
N ILE A 145 14.55 5.41 -13.09
CA ILE A 145 13.17 5.24 -13.55
C ILE A 145 12.99 3.86 -14.20
N GLN A 146 13.88 3.47 -15.11
CA GLN A 146 13.84 2.17 -15.77
C GLN A 146 13.92 1.03 -14.75
N ARG A 147 14.72 1.18 -13.69
CA ARG A 147 14.77 0.18 -12.61
C ARG A 147 13.46 0.09 -11.83
N VAL A 148 12.80 1.22 -11.54
CA VAL A 148 11.47 1.22 -10.92
C VAL A 148 10.46 0.51 -11.81
N GLU A 149 10.43 0.83 -13.10
CA GLU A 149 9.53 0.22 -14.08
C GLU A 149 9.76 -1.29 -14.19
N MET A 150 11.01 -1.75 -14.16
CA MET A 150 11.37 -3.17 -14.15
C MET A 150 10.81 -3.89 -12.92
N TYR A 151 10.92 -3.30 -11.72
CA TYR A 151 10.30 -3.89 -10.52
C TYR A 151 8.77 -3.82 -10.57
N ASN A 152 8.21 -2.73 -11.09
CA ASN A 152 6.78 -2.54 -11.25
C ASN A 152 6.14 -3.62 -12.13
N ALA A 153 6.84 -4.04 -13.20
CA ALA A 153 6.38 -5.11 -14.10
C ALA A 153 6.25 -6.49 -13.42
N SER A 154 6.88 -6.68 -12.27
CA SER A 154 6.77 -7.92 -11.48
C SER A 154 5.60 -7.92 -10.49
N LEU A 155 4.91 -6.79 -10.31
CA LEU A 155 3.77 -6.69 -9.41
C LEU A 155 2.52 -7.33 -10.04
N PRO A 156 1.68 -8.02 -9.26
CA PRO A 156 0.39 -8.53 -9.75
C PRO A 156 -0.53 -7.43 -10.31
N VAL A 157 -0.46 -6.22 -9.72
CA VAL A 157 -1.17 -5.03 -10.18
C VAL A 157 -0.17 -3.86 -10.25
N PRO A 158 0.41 -3.59 -11.43
CA PRO A 158 1.40 -2.53 -11.61
C PRO A 158 0.85 -1.13 -11.30
N LEU A 159 1.73 -0.25 -10.80
CA LEU A 159 1.46 1.18 -10.71
C LEU A 159 1.47 1.83 -12.10
N SER A 160 0.90 3.03 -12.19
CA SER A 160 0.99 3.85 -13.40
C SER A 160 2.43 4.26 -13.71
N LEU A 161 2.72 4.54 -14.98
CA LEU A 161 4.03 5.06 -15.40
C LEU A 161 4.34 6.41 -14.74
N ALA A 162 3.32 7.24 -14.48
CA ALA A 162 3.49 8.51 -13.80
C ALA A 162 4.00 8.33 -12.36
N GLU A 163 3.45 7.35 -11.63
CA GLU A 163 3.92 7.00 -10.28
C GLU A 163 5.34 6.42 -10.31
N CYS A 164 5.66 5.56 -11.28
CA CYS A 164 7.01 5.02 -11.44
C CYS A 164 8.04 6.14 -11.64
N ARG A 165 7.73 7.12 -12.50
CA ARG A 165 8.57 8.30 -12.72
C ARG A 165 8.74 9.14 -11.46
N ALA A 166 7.68 9.32 -10.67
CA ALA A 166 7.74 10.07 -9.42
C ALA A 166 8.69 9.39 -8.39
N ILE A 167 8.57 8.07 -8.23
CA ILE A 167 9.46 7.28 -7.36
C ILE A 167 10.91 7.39 -7.86
N GLY A 168 11.14 7.14 -9.15
CA GLY A 168 12.47 7.19 -9.74
C GLY A 168 13.14 8.55 -9.59
N LYS A 169 12.39 9.64 -9.83
CA LYS A 169 12.85 11.02 -9.67
C LYS A 169 13.24 11.33 -8.23
N SER A 170 12.46 10.86 -7.25
CA SER A 170 12.78 11.05 -5.82
C SER A 170 14.11 10.40 -5.45
N ILE A 171 14.28 9.14 -5.83
CA ILE A 171 15.49 8.36 -5.52
C ILE A 171 16.71 8.92 -6.26
N ALA A 172 16.58 9.23 -7.56
CA ALA A 172 17.67 9.77 -8.37
C ALA A 172 18.18 11.10 -7.82
N LYS A 173 17.27 12.02 -7.45
CA LYS A 173 17.64 13.31 -6.84
C LYS A 173 18.39 13.12 -5.52
N TYR A 174 17.88 12.27 -4.64
CA TYR A 174 18.52 12.04 -3.35
C TYR A 174 19.90 11.41 -3.51
N THR A 175 20.01 10.37 -4.32
CA THR A 175 21.28 9.67 -4.51
C THR A 175 22.33 10.55 -5.18
N HIS A 176 21.98 11.24 -6.27
CA HIS A 176 22.93 12.12 -6.97
C HIS A 176 23.38 13.33 -6.13
N ARG A 177 22.56 13.78 -5.16
CA ARG A 177 22.94 14.88 -4.27
C ARG A 177 23.85 14.43 -3.13
N ASN A 178 23.62 13.25 -2.57
CA ASN A 178 24.25 12.85 -1.30
C ASN A 178 25.32 11.77 -1.45
N PHE A 179 25.36 11.05 -2.59
CA PHE A 179 26.33 10.00 -2.84
C PHE A 179 27.32 10.53 -3.88
N THR A 180 28.55 10.71 -3.43
CA THR A 180 29.68 11.20 -4.23
C THR A 180 30.92 10.34 -3.93
N PRO A 181 31.97 10.39 -4.76
CA PRO A 181 33.22 9.70 -4.47
C PRO A 181 33.77 10.04 -3.08
N GLU A 182 33.69 11.31 -2.67
CA GLU A 182 34.22 11.82 -1.41
C GLU A 182 33.42 11.31 -0.21
N THR A 183 32.10 11.41 -0.28
CA THR A 183 31.21 10.91 0.79
C THR A 183 31.31 9.39 0.96
N PHE A 184 31.54 8.66 -0.13
CA PHE A 184 31.79 7.23 -0.06
C PHE A 184 33.17 6.91 0.55
N ALA A 185 34.22 7.64 0.16
CA ALA A 185 35.55 7.48 0.74
C ALA A 185 35.53 7.72 2.27
N GLN A 186 34.82 8.76 2.71
CA GLN A 186 34.61 9.04 4.14
C GLN A 186 33.90 7.89 4.84
N TYR A 187 32.79 7.38 4.28
CA TYR A 187 32.06 6.24 4.84
C TYR A 187 32.95 5.00 5.02
N VAL A 188 33.83 4.70 4.04
CA VAL A 188 34.76 3.57 4.13
C VAL A 188 35.79 3.79 5.23
N ALA A 189 36.35 5.00 5.35
CA ALA A 189 37.26 5.33 6.44
C ALA A 189 36.60 5.14 7.81
N ASP A 190 35.37 5.64 7.98
CA ASP A 190 34.66 5.57 9.26
C ASP A 190 34.27 4.15 9.69
N THR A 191 34.12 3.21 8.74
CA THR A 191 33.60 1.86 9.01
C THR A 191 34.65 0.77 8.97
N HIS A 192 35.85 1.01 8.43
CA HIS A 192 36.91 0.02 8.25
C HIS A 192 38.23 0.42 8.91
N THR A 193 38.16 1.31 9.92
CA THR A 193 39.24 1.56 10.89
C THR A 193 38.86 0.96 12.24
#